data_AF-M7NBD1-F1
#
_entry.id   AF-M7NBD1-F1
#
_cell.length_a   1.000
_cell.length_b   1.000
_cell.length_c   1.000
_cell.angle_alpha   90.00
_cell.angle_beta   90.00
_cell.angle_gamma   90.00
#
_symmetry.space_group_name_H-M   'P 1'
#
loop_
_entity.id
_entity.type
_entity.pdbx_description
1 polymer ?
#
loop_
_entity_poly.entity_id
_entity_poly.type
_entity_poly.pdbx_seq_one_letter_code
_entity_poly.pdbx_strand_id
1 'polypeptide(L)'
;MLAAHLTWHLRTALAPLTFTDENRPVPEEPVAKVHRSTAAARKASTRKLDDGTAATSYQDLLTHLGTRTRNTTSVPGTEKTFELLSMPTPRQQKAMDLIDHHARNHRK
;
A
#
# COMPACT_ATOMS: atom_id res chain seq x y z
N MET A 1 3.09 18.17 -10.73
CA MET A 1 3.23 16.93 -11.53
C MET A 1 3.89 15.77 -10.77
N LEU A 2 4.81 16.01 -9.82
CA LEU A 2 5.44 14.92 -9.03
C LEU A 2 4.47 14.17 -8.09
N ALA A 3 3.63 14.88 -7.33
CA ALA A 3 2.72 14.24 -6.37
C ALA A 3 1.71 13.30 -7.04
N ALA A 4 1.19 13.68 -8.21
CA ALA A 4 0.28 12.84 -8.99
C ALA A 4 0.99 11.57 -9.50
N HIS A 5 2.23 11.72 -9.97
CA HIS A 5 3.05 10.59 -10.41
C HIS A 5 3.38 9.62 -9.26
N LEU A 6 3.80 10.14 -8.10
CA LEU A 6 4.01 9.34 -6.89
C LEU A 6 2.73 8.63 -6.45
N THR A 7 1.60 9.35 -6.45
CA THR A 7 0.30 8.76 -6.09
C THR A 7 -0.07 7.62 -7.05
N TRP A 8 0.19 7.78 -8.34
CA TRP A 8 -0.02 6.71 -9.31
C TRP A 8 0.85 5.49 -9.00
N HIS A 9 2.16 5.67 -8.79
CA HIS A 9 3.06 4.56 -8.44
C HIS A 9 2.63 3.85 -7.15
N LEU A 10 2.29 4.60 -6.10
CA LEU A 10 1.86 4.02 -4.83
C LEU A 10 0.54 3.28 -4.94
N ARG A 11 -0.44 3.81 -5.70
CA ARG A 11 -1.72 3.12 -5.93
C ARG A 11 -1.52 1.81 -6.69
N THR A 12 -0.61 1.79 -7.67
CA THR A 12 -0.27 0.56 -8.41
C THR A 12 0.41 -0.45 -7.48
N ALA A 13 1.44 -0.04 -6.75
CA ALA A 13 2.19 -0.92 -5.84
C ALA A 13 1.31 -1.50 -4.72
N LEU A 14 0.45 -0.67 -4.12
CA LEU A 14 -0.38 -1.04 -2.97
C LEU A 14 -1.76 -1.59 -3.36
N ALA A 15 -2.03 -1.79 -4.65
CA ALA A 15 -3.28 -2.39 -5.13
C ALA A 15 -3.64 -3.71 -4.42
N PRO A 16 -2.69 -4.64 -4.14
CA PRO A 16 -2.99 -5.89 -3.44
C PRO A 16 -3.53 -5.71 -2.01
N LEU A 17 -3.27 -4.56 -1.36
CA LEU A 17 -3.70 -4.28 0.02
C LEU A 17 -4.95 -3.38 0.10
N THR A 18 -5.48 -2.96 -1.04
CA THR A 18 -6.58 -1.99 -1.12
C THR A 18 -7.77 -2.53 -1.90
N PHE A 19 -8.84 -1.74 -1.98
CA PHE A 19 -9.98 -2.01 -2.84
C PHE A 19 -9.71 -1.79 -4.34
N THR A 20 -8.47 -1.48 -4.73
CA THR A 20 -8.10 -1.32 -6.13
C THR A 20 -8.30 -2.62 -6.90
N ASP A 21 -8.92 -2.52 -8.07
CA ASP A 21 -9.11 -3.65 -8.98
C ASP A 21 -7.84 -3.87 -9.81
N GLU A 22 -7.16 -4.99 -9.57
CA GLU A 22 -5.90 -5.35 -10.22
C GLU A 22 -6.11 -5.97 -11.60
N ASN A 23 -7.27 -6.60 -11.82
CA ASN A 23 -7.58 -7.39 -13.01
C ASN A 23 -8.79 -6.83 -13.75
N ARG A 24 -8.87 -5.50 -13.83
CA ARG A 24 -9.95 -4.81 -14.52
C ARG A 24 -9.97 -5.23 -16.00
N PRO A 25 -11.09 -5.78 -16.51
CA PRO A 25 -11.24 -6.12 -17.93
C PRO A 25 -11.05 -4.87 -18.80
N VAL A 26 -10.31 -5.03 -19.90
CA VAL A 26 -10.21 -4.02 -20.96
C VAL A 26 -11.45 -4.17 -21.84
N PRO A 27 -12.28 -3.13 -22.01
CA PRO A 27 -13.40 -3.17 -22.93
C PRO A 27 -12.92 -3.34 -24.36
N GLU A 28 -13.61 -4.17 -25.16
CA GLU A 28 -13.34 -4.33 -26.60
C GLU A 28 -13.59 -3.02 -27.37
N GLU A 29 -14.62 -2.28 -26.95
CA GLU A 29 -14.99 -0.99 -27.51
C GLU A 29 -14.55 0.16 -26.58
N PRO A 30 -13.85 1.20 -27.07
CA PRO A 30 -13.31 2.29 -26.23
C PRO A 30 -14.34 3.03 -25.36
N VAL A 31 -15.61 3.02 -25.78
CA VAL A 31 -16.72 3.70 -25.09
C VAL A 31 -17.65 2.75 -24.34
N ALA A 32 -17.38 1.44 -24.38
CA ALA A 32 -18.19 0.47 -23.65
C ALA A 32 -18.01 0.63 -22.13
N LYS A 33 -19.05 0.26 -21.39
CA LYS A 33 -19.02 0.30 -19.92
C LYS A 33 -17.93 -0.64 -19.41
N VAL A 34 -17.09 -0.13 -18.52
CA VAL A 34 -16.07 -0.91 -17.82
C VAL A 34 -16.72 -1.65 -16.66
N HIS A 35 -16.57 -2.97 -16.63
CA HIS A 35 -17.00 -3.80 -15.51
C HIS A 35 -15.85 -4.02 -14.52
N ARG A 36 -16.17 -4.19 -13.25
CA ARG A 36 -15.18 -4.62 -12.23
C ARG A 36 -14.90 -6.12 -12.37
N SER A 37 -13.70 -6.54 -12.01
CA SER A 37 -13.36 -7.97 -11.93
C SER A 37 -14.16 -8.68 -10.84
N THR A 38 -14.28 -10.01 -10.96
CA THR A 38 -14.90 -10.86 -9.93
C THR A 38 -14.17 -10.75 -8.59
N ALA A 39 -12.84 -10.66 -8.63
CA ALA A 39 -12.00 -10.45 -7.45
C ALA A 39 -12.30 -9.11 -6.77
N ALA A 40 -12.41 -8.02 -7.54
CA ALA A 40 -12.77 -6.71 -6.99
C ALA A 40 -14.20 -6.69 -6.41
N ALA A 41 -15.15 -7.38 -7.06
CA ALA A 41 -16.49 -7.55 -6.51
C ALA A 41 -16.47 -8.31 -5.17
N ARG A 42 -15.67 -9.37 -5.05
CA ARG A 42 -15.48 -10.14 -3.81
C ARG A 42 -14.83 -9.31 -2.70
N LYS A 43 -13.77 -8.57 -3.01
CA LYS A 43 -13.12 -7.65 -2.05
C LYS A 43 -14.13 -6.61 -1.54
N ALA A 44 -14.92 -6.03 -2.43
CA ALA A 44 -15.91 -5.02 -2.08
C ALA A 44 -17.04 -5.57 -1.20
N SER A 45 -17.55 -6.77 -1.47
CA SER A 45 -18.64 -7.38 -0.69
C SER A 45 -18.18 -7.88 0.68
N THR A 46 -16.99 -8.49 0.75
CA THR A 46 -16.48 -9.11 1.99
C THR A 46 -15.66 -8.15 2.85
N ARG A 47 -15.16 -7.05 2.24
CA ARG A 47 -14.13 -6.16 2.81
C ARG A 47 -12.86 -6.92 3.23
N LYS A 48 -12.57 -8.06 2.59
CA LYS A 48 -11.42 -8.91 2.87
C LYS A 48 -10.58 -9.17 1.62
N LEU A 49 -9.27 -9.32 1.84
CA LEU A 49 -8.30 -9.81 0.86
C LEU A 49 -8.38 -11.34 0.73
N ASP A 50 -7.63 -11.92 -0.20
CA ASP A 50 -7.57 -13.39 -0.39
C ASP A 50 -7.00 -14.11 0.85
N ASP A 51 -6.08 -13.47 1.57
CA ASP A 51 -5.49 -13.98 2.82
C ASP A 51 -6.40 -13.82 4.05
N GLY A 52 -7.65 -13.36 3.86
CA GLY A 52 -8.63 -13.15 4.92
C GLY A 52 -8.46 -11.87 5.74
N THR A 53 -7.38 -11.11 5.53
CA THR A 53 -7.18 -9.82 6.21
C THR A 53 -8.08 -8.74 5.63
N ALA A 54 -8.32 -7.65 6.38
CA ALA A 54 -9.20 -6.58 5.94
C ALA A 54 -8.61 -5.80 4.74
N ALA A 55 -9.43 -5.60 3.72
CA ALA A 55 -9.15 -4.65 2.64
C ALA A 55 -9.43 -3.23 3.14
N THR A 56 -8.59 -2.26 2.74
CA THR A 56 -8.71 -0.86 3.18
C THR A 56 -8.77 0.09 1.98
N SER A 57 -9.20 1.34 2.22
CA SER A 57 -8.96 2.39 1.22
C SER A 57 -7.46 2.70 1.13
N TYR A 58 -7.06 3.40 0.07
CA TYR A 58 -5.69 3.88 -0.09
C TYR A 58 -5.32 4.85 1.04
N GLN A 59 -6.23 5.75 1.40
CA GLN A 59 -6.03 6.74 2.46
C GLN A 59 -5.88 6.06 3.82
N ASP A 60 -6.74 5.10 4.16
CA ASP A 60 -6.62 4.36 5.43
C ASP A 60 -5.30 3.58 5.52
N LEU A 61 -4.86 3.02 4.39
CA LEU A 61 -3.56 2.35 4.34
C LEU A 61 -2.42 3.34 4.60
N LEU A 62 -2.42 4.52 3.96
CA LEU A 62 -1.41 5.54 4.22
C LEU A 62 -1.43 6.01 5.68
N THR A 63 -2.62 6.21 6.26
CA THR A 63 -2.77 6.52 7.69
C THR A 63 -2.14 5.45 8.56
N HIS A 64 -2.40 4.16 8.27
CA HIS A 64 -1.79 3.04 8.98
C HIS A 64 -0.26 3.02 8.84
N LEU A 65 0.26 3.27 7.63
CA LEU A 65 1.71 3.34 7.40
C LEU A 65 2.35 4.51 8.17
N GLY A 66 1.66 5.64 8.28
CA GLY A 66 2.09 6.81 9.04
C GLY A 66 2.20 6.59 10.55
N THR A 67 1.65 5.49 11.09
CA THR A 67 1.81 5.14 12.51
C THR A 67 3.18 4.54 12.84
N ARG A 68 4.00 4.21 11.84
CA ARG A 68 5.36 3.69 12.07
C ARG A 68 6.27 4.84 12.50
N THR A 69 6.75 4.77 13.73
CA THR A 69 7.57 5.84 14.32
C THR A 69 9.06 5.60 14.17
N ARG A 70 9.79 6.71 14.13
CA ARG A 70 11.24 6.80 14.37
C ARG A 70 11.44 7.41 15.75
N ASN A 71 12.02 6.65 16.68
CA ASN A 71 12.16 7.01 18.07
C ASN A 71 13.60 7.46 18.35
N THR A 72 13.78 8.67 18.88
CA THR A 72 15.07 9.13 19.40
C THR A 72 15.21 8.69 20.85
N THR A 73 16.23 7.90 21.16
CA THR A 73 16.48 7.37 22.52
C THR A 73 17.80 7.90 23.06
N SER A 74 17.84 8.25 24.34
CA SER A 74 19.06 8.63 25.05
C SER A 74 19.66 7.46 25.82
N VAL A 75 20.99 7.43 25.94
CA VAL A 75 21.69 6.44 26.75
C VAL A 75 21.87 6.99 28.17
N PRO A 76 21.33 6.33 29.22
CA PRO A 76 21.46 6.78 30.60
C PRO A 76 22.92 7.04 31.00
N GLY A 77 23.18 8.17 31.64
CA GLY A 77 24.54 8.56 32.05
C GLY A 77 25.42 9.16 30.95
N THR A 78 24.87 9.43 29.76
CA THR A 78 25.59 10.13 28.67
C THR A 78 24.69 11.15 27.98
N GLU A 79 25.28 12.09 27.24
CA GLU A 79 24.55 12.99 26.34
C GLU A 79 24.27 12.38 24.95
N LYS A 80 24.61 11.09 24.76
CA LYS A 80 24.48 10.43 23.46
C LYS A 80 23.04 10.00 23.21
N THR A 81 22.59 10.22 21.98
CA THR A 81 21.31 9.75 21.47
C THR A 81 21.48 8.88 20.23
N PHE A 82 20.49 8.03 19.96
CA PHE A 82 20.41 7.26 18.73
C PHE A 82 18.96 7.13 18.26
N GLU A 83 18.79 6.93 16.96
CA GLU A 83 17.48 6.72 16.34
C GLU A 83 17.18 5.22 16.24
N LEU A 84 15.97 4.83 16.63
CA LEU A 84 15.47 3.48 16.50
C LEU A 84 14.14 3.48 15.76
N LEU A 85 14.04 2.68 14.69
CA LEU A 85 12.77 2.46 14.03
C LEU A 85 11.95 1.43 14.82
N SER A 86 10.66 1.71 14.98
CA SER A 86 9.72 0.72 15.52
C SER A 86 9.66 -0.52 14.61
N MET A 87 9.49 -1.68 15.24
CA MET A 87 9.22 -2.95 14.54
C MET A 87 7.93 -2.81 13.73
N PRO A 88 7.94 -3.07 12.41
CA PRO A 88 6.77 -2.90 11.58
C PRO A 88 5.72 -3.96 11.91
N THR A 89 4.44 -3.58 11.86
CA THR A 89 3.34 -4.55 11.79
C THR A 89 3.44 -5.40 10.52
N PRO A 90 2.88 -6.61 10.47
CA PRO A 90 2.87 -7.42 9.25
C PRO A 90 2.31 -6.67 8.03
N ARG A 91 1.30 -5.80 8.24
CA ARG A 91 0.72 -4.98 7.18
C ARG A 91 1.67 -3.88 6.69
N GLN A 92 2.41 -3.23 7.60
CA GLN A 92 3.43 -2.25 7.24
C GLN A 92 4.58 -2.90 6.47
N GLN A 93 5.04 -4.08 6.91
CA GLN A 93 6.10 -4.82 6.21
C GLN A 93 5.66 -5.17 4.78
N LYS A 94 4.50 -5.82 4.62
CA LYS A 94 3.96 -6.20 3.32
C LYS A 94 3.79 -5.00 2.37
N ALA A 95 3.37 -3.84 2.88
CA ALA A 95 3.25 -2.64 2.09
C ALA A 95 4.62 -2.12 1.59
N MET A 96 5.65 -2.12 2.45
CA MET A 96 7.00 -1.74 2.06
C MET A 96 7.60 -2.72 1.04
N ASP A 97 7.40 -4.02 1.22
CA ASP A 97 7.86 -5.05 0.27
C ASP A 97 7.26 -4.84 -1.13
N LEU A 98 5.96 -4.50 -1.20
CA LEU A 98 5.28 -4.17 -2.44
C LEU A 98 5.82 -2.90 -3.10
N ILE A 99 6.09 -1.85 -2.32
CA ILE A 99 6.69 -0.60 -2.81
C ILE A 99 8.09 -0.87 -3.36
N ASP A 100 8.91 -1.62 -2.65
CA ASP A 100 10.29 -1.95 -3.06
C ASP A 100 10.31 -2.84 -4.30
N HIS A 101 9.38 -3.80 -4.40
CA HIS A 101 9.21 -4.59 -5.61
C HIS A 101 8.80 -3.72 -6.80
N HIS A 102 7.80 -2.85 -6.64
CA HIS A 102 7.34 -1.94 -7.69
C HIS A 102 8.46 -1.00 -8.16
N ALA A 103 9.18 -0.40 -7.22
CA ALA A 103 10.28 0.52 -7.51
C ALA A 103 11.42 -0.17 -8.29
N ARG A 104 11.76 -1.42 -7.96
CA ARG A 104 12.75 -2.20 -8.71
C ARG A 104 12.32 -2.47 -10.14
N ASN A 105 11.05 -2.80 -10.36
CA ASN A 105 10.52 -3.10 -11.70
C ASN A 105 10.32 -1.85 -12.57
N HIS A 106 10.35 -0.65 -11.99
CA HIS A 106 10.12 0.62 -12.70
C HIS A 106 11.36 1.53 -12.69
N ARG A 107 12.52 1.03 -12.23
CA ARG A 107 13.81 1.70 -12.44
C ARG A 107 14.21 1.53 -13.90
N LYS A 108 14.38 2.66 -14.59
CA LYS A 108 15.00 2.72 -15.91
C LYS A 108 16.47 2.31 -15.83
#